data_AF-A0A9P6BBB4-F1
#
_entry.id   AF-A0A9P6BBB4-F1
#
_cell.length_a   1.000
_cell.length_b   1.000
_cell.length_c   1.000
_cell.angle_alpha   90.00
_cell.angle_beta   90.00
_cell.angle_gamma   90.00
#
_symmetry.space_group_name_H-M   'P 1'
#
loop_
_entity.id
_entity.type
_entity.pdbx_description
1 polymer ?
#
loop_
_entity_poly.entity_id
_entity_poly.type
_entity_poly.pdbx_seq_one_letter_code
_entity_poly.pdbx_strand_id
1 'polypeptide(L)'
;MDTLSRREEETLLKSTKERALKECDPVVRGINNIDPTEFAECATGRTISVVWACRGEYRALQTCMQRFTNKEEMDKVRAEYIRLRRHSIQEGGVMGPSNSSAQCVTTAYCLPTVIM
;
A
#
# COMPACT_ATOMS: atom_id res chain seq x y z
N MET A 1 -19.44 -2.34 -18.60
CA MET A 1 -18.47 -1.76 -17.64
C MET A 1 -17.23 -2.63 -17.66
N ASP A 2 -16.04 -2.05 -17.84
CA ASP A 2 -14.78 -2.80 -17.66
C ASP A 2 -14.67 -3.19 -16.18
N THR A 3 -14.58 -4.48 -15.89
CA THR A 3 -14.47 -5.02 -14.54
C THR A 3 -13.01 -5.40 -14.30
N LEU A 4 -12.38 -4.83 -13.28
CA LEU A 4 -11.05 -5.26 -12.86
C LEU A 4 -11.11 -6.69 -12.31
N SER A 5 -10.13 -7.51 -12.65
CA SER A 5 -9.96 -8.81 -12.01
C SER A 5 -9.62 -8.64 -10.53
N ARG A 6 -10.03 -9.58 -9.68
CA ARG A 6 -9.78 -9.53 -8.23
C ARG A 6 -8.31 -9.27 -7.89
N ARG A 7 -7.40 -9.87 -8.66
CA ARG A 7 -5.94 -9.69 -8.51
C ARG A 7 -5.49 -8.26 -8.87
N GLU A 8 -6.09 -7.67 -9.90
CA GLU A 8 -5.78 -6.30 -10.32
C GLU A 8 -6.30 -5.29 -9.29
N GLU A 9 -7.51 -5.52 -8.77
CA GLU A 9 -8.08 -4.71 -7.70
C GLU A 9 -7.23 -4.78 -6.42
N GLU A 10 -6.78 -5.97 -6.02
CA GLU A 10 -5.84 -6.14 -4.89
C GLU A 10 -4.52 -5.41 -5.13
N THR A 11 -3.97 -5.48 -6.35
CA THR A 11 -2.72 -4.79 -6.71
C THR A 11 -2.90 -3.26 -6.70
N LEU A 12 -4.04 -2.78 -7.21
CA LEU A 12 -4.39 -1.36 -7.23
C LEU A 12 -4.63 -0.82 -5.81
N LEU A 13 -5.27 -1.61 -4.96
CA LEU A 13 -5.45 -1.29 -3.53
C LEU A 13 -4.10 -1.22 -2.82
N LYS A 14 -3.20 -2.16 -3.10
CA LYS A 14 -1.86 -2.19 -2.50
C LYS A 14 -1.05 -0.96 -2.92
N SER A 15 -0.99 -0.65 -4.22
CA SER A 15 -0.26 0.52 -4.72
C SER A 15 -0.85 1.84 -4.22
N THR A 16 -2.18 1.93 -4.13
CA THR A 16 -2.86 3.13 -3.59
C THR A 16 -2.54 3.31 -2.11
N LYS A 17 -2.55 2.23 -1.32
CA LYS A 17 -2.16 2.28 0.10
C LYS A 17 -0.70 2.65 0.29
N GLU A 18 0.20 2.12 -0.53
CA GLU A 18 1.63 2.48 -0.48
C GLU A 18 1.86 3.96 -0.79
N ARG A 19 1.15 4.51 -1.78
CA ARG A 19 1.19 5.96 -2.08
C ARG A 19 0.60 6.78 -0.94
N ALA A 20 -0.55 6.36 -0.41
CA ALA A 20 -1.20 7.03 0.71
C ALA A 20 -0.30 7.05 1.96
N LEU A 21 0.44 5.98 2.23
CA LEU A 21 1.41 5.93 3.33
C LEU A 21 2.50 6.99 3.18
N LYS A 22 3.07 7.16 1.98
CA LYS A 22 4.09 8.19 1.70
C LYS A 22 3.55 9.61 1.89
N GLU A 23 2.30 9.85 1.48
CA GLU A 23 1.65 11.14 1.64
C GLU A 23 1.24 11.41 3.10
N CYS A 24 0.95 10.35 3.86
CA CYS A 24 0.56 10.43 5.26
C CYS A 24 1.75 10.41 6.25
N ASP A 25 2.94 9.97 5.83
CA ASP A 25 4.18 10.07 6.60
C ASP A 25 4.46 11.48 7.17
N PRO A 26 4.34 12.58 6.38
CA PRO A 26 4.45 13.93 6.93
C PRO A 26 3.22 14.36 7.74
N VAL A 27 2.04 13.76 7.52
CA VAL A 27 0.82 14.07 8.27
C VAL A 27 0.90 13.57 9.72
N VAL A 28 1.58 12.46 9.95
CA VAL A 28 1.97 12.01 11.30
C VAL A 28 2.80 13.10 11.98
N ARG A 29 3.81 13.65 11.28
CA ARG A 29 4.67 14.74 11.78
C ARG A 29 3.98 16.11 11.96
N GLY A 30 2.94 16.42 11.19
CA GLY A 30 2.51 17.82 11.00
C GLY A 30 1.19 18.25 11.63
N ILE A 31 0.23 17.33 11.86
CA ILE A 31 -1.14 17.75 12.22
C ILE A 31 -1.45 17.58 13.72
N ASN A 32 -0.74 16.70 14.44
CA ASN A 32 -1.06 16.39 15.83
C ASN A 32 0.15 16.01 16.71
N ASN A 33 1.28 16.74 16.69
CA ASN A 33 2.42 16.52 17.63
C ASN A 33 2.73 15.03 17.93
N ILE A 34 2.63 14.15 16.92
CA ILE A 34 2.74 12.70 17.10
C ILE A 34 3.91 12.29 16.23
N ASP A 35 5.02 11.93 16.87
CA ASP A 35 6.22 11.64 16.12
C ASP A 35 6.06 10.26 15.45
N PRO A 36 6.41 10.11 14.15
CA PRO A 36 6.42 8.80 13.49
C PRO A 36 7.36 7.82 14.19
N THR A 37 8.33 8.35 14.93
CA THR A 37 9.21 7.63 15.84
C THR A 37 8.44 7.01 17.00
N GLU A 38 7.49 7.71 17.62
CA GLU A 38 6.69 7.18 18.74
C GLU A 38 5.76 6.04 18.30
N PHE A 39 5.14 6.15 17.11
CA PHE A 39 4.38 5.04 16.55
C PHE A 39 5.28 3.85 16.24
N ALA A 40 6.46 4.08 15.65
CA ALA A 40 7.41 3.02 15.35
C ALA A 40 7.91 2.34 16.62
N GLU A 41 8.24 3.10 17.67
CA GLU A 41 8.64 2.59 18.98
C GLU A 41 7.50 1.82 19.67
N CYS A 42 6.27 2.34 19.62
CA CYS A 42 5.11 1.66 20.19
C CYS A 42 4.77 0.37 19.42
N ALA A 43 4.89 0.37 18.10
CA ALA A 43 4.68 -0.80 17.26
C ALA A 43 5.86 -1.78 17.29
N THR A 44 7.05 -1.35 17.73
CA THR A 44 8.22 -2.23 17.84
C THR A 44 7.94 -3.32 18.89
N GLY A 45 8.03 -4.58 18.45
CA GLY A 45 7.76 -5.74 19.31
C GLY A 45 6.28 -6.03 19.57
N ARG A 46 5.36 -5.28 18.96
CA ARG A 46 3.91 -5.51 19.05
C ARG A 46 3.35 -5.71 17.65
N THR A 47 2.79 -6.87 17.34
CA THR A 47 2.12 -7.14 16.05
C THR A 47 0.60 -7.26 16.20
N ILE A 48 0.14 -7.83 17.31
CA ILE A 48 -1.29 -8.05 17.57
C ILE A 48 -1.88 -6.93 18.45
N SER A 49 -1.08 -6.39 19.38
CA SER A 49 -1.55 -5.41 20.37
C SER A 49 -1.45 -3.94 19.93
N VAL A 50 -0.91 -3.65 18.74
CA VAL A 50 -0.68 -2.27 18.24
C VAL A 50 -1.96 -1.45 18.17
N VAL A 51 -3.05 -2.06 17.69
CA VAL A 51 -4.34 -1.38 17.50
C VAL A 51 -4.93 -0.87 18.81
N TRP A 52 -4.53 -1.47 19.94
CA TRP A 52 -5.02 -1.15 21.28
C TRP A 52 -4.01 -0.31 22.05
N ALA A 53 -2.73 -0.70 22.02
CA ALA A 53 -1.64 -0.05 22.73
C ALA A 53 -1.22 1.30 22.12
N CYS A 54 -1.24 1.39 20.78
CA CYS A 54 -0.84 2.57 20.01
C CYS A 54 -2.05 3.21 19.33
N ARG A 55 -3.21 3.19 20.01
CA ARG A 55 -4.51 3.55 19.41
C ARG A 55 -4.58 5.01 18.96
N GLY A 56 -3.87 5.92 19.63
CA GLY A 56 -3.90 7.36 19.32
C GLY A 56 -3.25 7.65 17.97
N GLU A 57 -2.00 7.20 17.84
CA GLU A 57 -1.15 7.33 16.67
C GLU A 57 -1.74 6.53 15.51
N TYR A 58 -2.20 5.30 15.79
CA TYR A 58 -2.89 4.48 14.79
C TYR A 58 -4.15 5.18 14.25
N ARG A 59 -4.96 5.82 15.09
CA ARG A 59 -6.15 6.58 14.64
C ARG A 59 -5.77 7.78 13.77
N ALA A 60 -4.72 8.51 14.11
CA ALA A 60 -4.24 9.62 13.30
C ALA A 60 -3.81 9.15 11.90
N LEU A 61 -3.01 8.08 11.84
CA LEU A 61 -2.60 7.46 10.59
C LEU A 61 -3.80 6.95 9.78
N GLN A 62 -4.73 6.25 10.42
CA GLN A 62 -5.95 5.76 9.77
C GLN A 62 -6.82 6.90 9.23
N THR A 63 -6.93 8.02 9.96
CA THR A 63 -7.71 9.19 9.53
C THR A 63 -7.12 9.83 8.26
N CYS A 64 -5.78 9.87 8.15
CA CYS A 64 -5.13 10.32 6.92
C CYS A 64 -5.36 9.32 5.78
N MET A 65 -5.12 8.03 6.03
CA MET A 65 -5.28 6.96 5.04
C MET A 65 -6.71 6.89 4.47
N GLN A 66 -7.72 7.12 5.30
CA GLN A 66 -9.13 7.13 4.87
C GLN A 66 -9.43 8.13 3.75
N ARG A 67 -8.66 9.22 3.64
CA ARG A 67 -8.83 10.19 2.55
C ARG A 67 -8.50 9.57 1.19
N PHE A 68 -7.53 8.67 1.15
CA PHE A 68 -7.10 8.00 -0.08
C PHE A 68 -7.83 6.68 -0.33
N THR A 69 -8.28 6.01 0.73
CA THR A 69 -9.01 4.74 0.65
C THR A 69 -10.53 4.90 0.71
N ASN A 70 -11.04 6.12 0.57
CA ASN A 70 -12.48 6.36 0.46
C ASN A 70 -13.01 5.71 -0.83
N LYS A 71 -14.24 5.22 -0.81
CA LYS A 71 -14.89 4.57 -1.96
C LYS A 71 -14.85 5.46 -3.21
N GLU A 72 -15.13 6.75 -3.06
CA GLU A 72 -15.12 7.71 -4.17
C GLU A 72 -13.73 7.88 -4.80
N GLU A 73 -12.69 8.01 -3.98
CA GLU A 73 -11.30 8.15 -4.46
C GLU A 73 -10.80 6.85 -5.09
N MET A 74 -11.16 5.71 -4.50
CA MET A 74 -10.85 4.40 -5.06
C MET A 74 -11.53 4.18 -6.42
N ASP A 75 -12.74 4.68 -6.62
CA ASP A 75 -13.44 4.63 -7.90
C ASP A 75 -12.76 5.52 -8.96
N LYS A 76 -12.26 6.71 -8.58
CA LYS A 76 -11.45 7.58 -9.46
C LYS A 76 -10.14 6.91 -9.86
N VAL A 77 -9.42 6.32 -8.90
CA VAL A 77 -8.16 5.61 -9.15
C VAL A 77 -8.38 4.39 -10.04
N ARG A 78 -9.47 3.65 -9.82
CA ARG A 78 -9.90 2.55 -10.69
C ARG A 78 -10.22 3.02 -12.11
N ALA A 79 -10.96 4.11 -12.27
CA ALA A 79 -11.29 4.66 -13.58
C ALA A 79 -10.03 5.09 -14.35
N GLU A 80 -9.10 5.77 -13.69
CA GLU A 80 -7.80 6.15 -14.27
C GLU A 80 -6.98 4.92 -14.65
N TYR A 81 -6.94 3.89 -13.81
CA TYR A 81 -6.23 2.65 -14.13
C TYR A 81 -6.80 1.96 -15.38
N ILE A 82 -8.13 1.89 -15.52
CA ILE A 82 -8.78 1.35 -16.71
C ILE A 82 -8.44 2.20 -17.95
N ARG A 83 -8.42 3.53 -17.82
CA ARG A 83 -8.06 4.45 -18.91
C ARG A 83 -6.63 4.23 -19.39
N LEU A 84 -5.67 4.18 -18.45
CA LEU A 84 -4.25 3.95 -18.74
C LEU A 84 -4.03 2.57 -19.36
N ARG A 85 -4.72 1.53 -18.86
CA ARG A 85 -4.69 0.18 -19.43
C ARG A 85 -5.11 0.19 -20.91
N ARG A 86 -6.20 0.87 -21.26
CA ARG A 86 -6.66 0.99 -22.65
C ARG A 86 -5.63 1.68 -23.54
N HIS A 87 -4.95 2.72 -23.03
CA HIS A 87 -3.87 3.40 -23.76
C HIS A 87 -2.66 2.48 -23.97
N SER A 88 -2.22 1.77 -22.93
CA SER A 88 -1.07 0.85 -23.01
C SER A 88 -1.31 -0.36 -23.91
N ILE A 89 -2.57 -0.76 -24.12
CA ILE A 89 -2.93 -1.83 -25.06
C ILE A 89 -2.78 -1.34 -26.51
N GLN A 90 -3.06 -0.06 -26.78
CA GLN A 90 -2.93 0.52 -28.12
C GLN A 90 -1.48 0.76 -28.54
N GLU A 91 -0.58 1.03 -27.59
CA GLU A 91 0.83 1.33 -27.89
C GLU A 91 1.77 0.10 -27.91
N GLY A 92 1.24 -1.12 -27.79
CA GLY A 92 2.04 -2.33 -27.96
C GLY A 92 2.97 -2.62 -26.78
N GLY A 93 2.41 -3.11 -25.67
CA GLY A 93 3.09 -4.03 -24.77
C GLY A 93 3.75 -3.42 -23.52
N VAL A 94 3.18 -3.81 -22.37
CA VAL A 94 3.72 -3.70 -20.99
C VAL A 94 3.59 -2.33 -20.34
N MET A 95 2.51 -2.15 -19.57
CA MET A 95 2.48 -1.19 -18.45
C MET A 95 1.69 -1.80 -17.29
N GLY A 96 2.36 -2.66 -16.51
CA GLY A 96 1.93 -2.98 -15.15
C GLY A 96 2.38 -1.87 -14.19
N PRO A 97 1.73 -1.67 -13.04
CA PRO A 97 2.12 -0.65 -12.08
C PRO A 97 3.57 -0.90 -11.65
N SER A 98 4.38 0.14 -11.77
CA SER A 98 5.78 0.21 -11.35
C SER A 98 5.92 -0.13 -9.86
N ASN A 99 6.19 -1.39 -9.57
CA ASN A 99 7.15 -1.78 -8.54
C ASN A 99 7.79 -3.11 -8.94
N SER A 100 9.03 -3.02 -9.43
CA SER A 100 9.96 -4.14 -9.50
C SER A 100 10.24 -4.64 -8.09
N SER A 101 9.39 -5.52 -7.58
CA SER A 101 9.82 -6.62 -6.71
C SER A 101 9.61 -7.95 -7.43
N ALA A 102 10.01 -7.99 -8.71
CA ALA A 102 10.45 -9.20 -9.39
C ALA A 102 11.96 -9.09 -9.55
N GLN A 103 12.66 -9.08 -8.43
CA GLN A 103 14.04 -9.54 -8.38
C GLN A 103 14.02 -10.91 -7.71
N CYS A 104 13.55 -11.92 -8.45
CA CYS A 104 14.14 -13.24 -8.29
C CYS A 104 15.57 -13.13 -8.82
N VAL A 105 16.49 -12.63 -7.98
CA VAL A 105 17.91 -12.75 -8.28
C VAL A 105 18.29 -14.18 -7.95
N THR A 106 18.55 -14.92 -9.02
CA THR A 106 19.17 -16.26 -9.06
C THR A 106 18.20 -17.44 -8.94
N THR A 107 17.84 -17.96 -10.11
CA THR A 107 17.85 -19.38 -10.48
C THR A 107 18.06 -20.36 -9.33
N ALA A 108 17.03 -21.16 -9.03
CA ALA A 108 17.05 -22.37 -8.18
C ALA A 108 17.71 -22.14 -6.81
N TYR A 109 17.00 -21.99 -5.69
CA TYR A 109 16.23 -23.03 -5.03
C TYR A 109 15.36 -22.35 -3.96
N CYS A 110 14.10 -22.75 -3.85
CA CYS A 110 13.27 -22.48 -2.68
C CYS A 110 13.30 -23.72 -1.76
N LEU A 111 13.42 -23.49 -0.44
CA LEU A 111 13.31 -24.41 0.72
C LEU A 111 14.56 -25.26 1.10
N PRO A 112 14.64 -25.81 2.33
CA PRO A 112 13.99 -25.46 3.62
C PRO A 112 14.99 -25.32 4.80
N THR A 113 14.49 -24.76 5.90
CA THR A 113 15.06 -24.80 7.25
C THR A 113 15.54 -26.20 7.66
N VAL A 114 16.79 -26.35 8.08
CA VAL A 114 17.21 -27.44 8.98
C VAL A 114 17.87 -26.82 10.19
N ILE A 115 17.21 -27.04 11.32
CA ILE A 115 17.75 -26.88 12.67
C ILE A 115 18.80 -27.96 12.86
N MET A 116 20.05 -27.59 13.14
CA MET A 116 20.96 -28.27 14.07
C MET A 116 22.11 -27.32 14.43
#